data_AF-A0A7L7L5V1-F1
#
_entry.id   AF-A0A7L7L5V1-F1
#
_cell.length_a   1.000
_cell.length_b   1.000
_cell.length_c   1.000
_cell.angle_alpha   90.00
_cell.angle_beta   90.00
_cell.angle_gamma   90.00
#
_symmetry.space_group_name_H-M   'P 1'
#
loop_
_entity.id
_entity.type
_entity.pdbx_description
1 polymer ?
#
loop_
_entity_poly.entity_id
_entity_poly.type
_entity_poly.pdbx_seq_one_letter_code
_entity_poly.pdbx_strand_id
1 'polypeptide(L)' 'MKTNKGLGFIHPIATYAGVKVVHLIMGFHYDPFQEGLLTYKLLIDILSWGIIAVLTYFLSKWFFPEKNNSI' A
#
# COMPACT_ATOMS: atom_id res chain seq x y z
N MET A 1 3.19 -5.72 26.72
CA MET A 1 3.05 -5.21 25.33
C MET A 1 1.65 -5.56 24.83
N LYS A 2 0.69 -4.63 24.93
CA LYS A 2 -0.69 -4.87 24.44
C LYS A 2 -0.65 -4.94 22.92
N THR A 3 -0.63 -6.16 22.39
CA THR A 3 -0.62 -6.39 20.95
C THR A 3 -2.02 -6.11 20.42
N ASN A 4 -2.23 -4.88 19.93
CA ASN A 4 -3.38 -4.51 19.12
C ASN A 4 -3.27 -5.23 17.76
N LYS A 5 -3.44 -6.56 17.76
CA LYS A 5 -3.32 -7.42 16.58
C LYS A 5 -4.29 -7.03 15.46
N GLY A 6 -5.37 -6.30 15.76
CA GLY A 6 -6.35 -5.83 14.78
C GLY A 6 -5.84 -4.70 13.86
N LEU A 7 -5.01 -3.78 14.36
CA LEU A 7 -4.50 -2.67 13.54
C LEU A 7 -3.37 -3.09 12.58
N GLY A 8 -2.64 -4.16 12.92
CA GLY A 8 -1.53 -4.66 12.10
C GLY A 8 -1.96 -5.25 10.75
N PHE A 9 -3.20 -5.75 10.63
CA PHE A 9 -3.73 -6.32 9.38
C PHE A 9 -4.45 -5.30 8.49
N ILE A 10 -4.98 -4.22 9.07
CA ILE A 10 -5.75 -3.23 8.30
C ILE A 10 -4.84 -2.49 7.32
N HIS A 11 -3.61 -2.17 7.73
CA HIS A 11 -2.69 -1.43 6.89
C HIS A 11 -2.31 -2.16 5.59
N PRO A 12 -1.82 -3.42 5.60
CA PRO A 12 -1.47 -4.11 4.36
C PRO A 12 -2.68 -4.34 3.44
N ILE A 13 -3.88 -4.56 4.01
CA ILE A 13 -5.12 -4.69 3.23
C ILE A 13 -5.47 -3.36 2.54
N ALA A 14 -5.41 -2.24 3.27
CA ALA A 14 -5.66 -0.92 2.72
C ALA A 14 -4.65 -0.53 1.64
N THR A 15 -3.37 -0.84 1.85
CA THR A 15 -2.30 -0.62 0.87
C THR A 15 -2.54 -1.46 -0.38
N TYR A 16 -2.85 -2.75 -0.24
CA TYR A 16 -3.18 -3.64 -1.36
C TYR A 16 -4.37 -3.11 -2.16
N ALA A 17 -5.46 -2.74 -1.49
CA ALA A 17 -6.64 -2.20 -2.13
C ALA A 17 -6.32 -0.89 -2.88
N GLY A 18 -5.54 0.01 -2.27
CA GLY A 18 -5.08 1.25 -2.90
C GLY A 18 -4.27 1.01 -4.17
N VAL A 19 -3.32 0.06 -4.12
CA VAL A 19 -2.52 -0.33 -5.30
C VAL A 19 -3.42 -0.85 -6.41
N LYS A 20 -4.36 -1.74 -6.10
CA LYS A 20 -5.29 -2.30 -7.10
C LYS A 20 -6.21 -1.24 -7.70
N VAL A 21 -6.70 -0.28 -6.91
CA VAL A 21 -7.49 0.84 -7.44
C VAL A 21 -6.66 1.68 -8.40
N VAL A 22 -5.41 1.99 -8.07
CA VAL A 22 -4.54 2.78 -8.97
C VAL A 22 -4.22 2.00 -10.24
N HIS A 23 -3.90 0.71 -10.15
CA HIS A 23 -3.69 -0.12 -11.35
C HIS A 23 -4.93 -0.18 -12.22
N LEU A 24 -6.11 -0.31 -11.63
CA LEU A 24 -7.38 -0.29 -12.36
C LEU A 24 -7.61 1.05 -13.08
N ILE A 25 -7.38 2.18 -12.40
CA ILE A 25 -7.54 3.52 -12.99
C ILE A 25 -6.53 3.76 -14.12
N MET A 26 -5.28 3.29 -13.96
CA MET A 26 -4.25 3.43 -14.98
C MET A 26 -4.36 2.42 -16.12
N GLY A 27 -5.33 1.48 -16.07
CA GLY A 27 -5.45 0.38 -17.04
C GLY A 27 -4.26 -0.59 -17.00
N PHE A 28 -3.53 -0.61 -15.89
CA PHE A 28 -2.34 -1.41 -15.70
C PHE A 28 -2.74 -2.83 -15.28
N HIS A 29 -2.73 -3.75 -16.25
CA HIS A 29 -2.89 -5.17 -16.00
C HIS A 29 -1.53 -5.85 -16.06
N TYR A 30 -1.05 -6.27 -14.89
CA TYR A 30 0.13 -7.10 -14.73
C TYR A 30 -0.25 -8.41 -14.06
N ASP A 31 0.09 -9.53 -14.70
CA ASP A 31 -0.03 -10.87 -14.14
C ASP A 31 1.37 -11.53 -14.13
N PRO A 32 2.00 -11.67 -12.96
CA PRO A 32 3.34 -12.25 -12.86
C PRO A 32 3.40 -13.72 -13.28
N PHE A 33 2.28 -14.44 -13.26
CA PHE A 33 2.22 -15.86 -13.66
C PHE A 33 2.08 -16.03 -15.17
N GLN A 34 1.51 -15.06 -15.88
CA GLN A 34 1.37 -15.10 -17.34
C GLN A 34 2.51 -14.37 -18.05
N GLU A 35 2.98 -13.25 -17.50
CA GLU A 35 3.97 -12.39 -18.16
C GLU A 35 5.40 -12.64 -17.64
N GLY A 36 5.54 -13.32 -16.50
CA GLY A 36 6.83 -13.66 -15.89
C GLY A 36 7.40 -12.56 -14.98
N LEU A 37 8.46 -12.93 -14.25
CA LEU A 37 9.10 -12.09 -13.22
C LEU A 37 10.17 -11.13 -13.75
N LEU A 38 10.52 -11.19 -15.05
CA LEU A 38 11.54 -10.33 -15.67
C LEU A 38 10.90 -9.36 -16.66
N THR A 39 9.83 -8.69 -16.23
CA THR A 39 9.14 -7.70 -17.05
C THR A 39 9.27 -6.31 -16.43
N TYR A 40 9.30 -5.28 -17.28
CA TYR A 40 9.21 -3.89 -16.82
C TYR A 40 7.94 -3.64 -16.01
N LYS A 41 6.89 -4.44 -16.25
CA LYS A 41 5.63 -4.37 -15.53
C LYS A 41 5.77 -4.81 -14.07
N LEU A 42 6.60 -5.82 -13.76
CA LEU A 42 6.93 -6.14 -12.36
C LEU A 42 7.55 -4.94 -11.64
N LEU A 43 8.46 -4.24 -12.31
CA LEU A 43 9.15 -3.08 -11.76
C LEU A 43 8.15 -1.95 -11.43
N ILE A 44 7.22 -1.69 -12.36
CA ILE A 44 6.13 -0.71 -12.18
C ILE A 44 5.19 -1.14 -11.06
N ASP A 45 4.89 -2.44 -10.94
CA ASP A 45 4.05 -3.00 -9.87
C ASP A 45 4.70 -2.74 -8.50
N ILE A 46 5.97 -3.09 -8.33
CA ILE A 46 6.75 -2.87 -7.10
C ILE A 46 6.86 -1.37 -6.76
N LEU A 47 7.11 -0.52 -7.76
CA LEU A 47 7.15 0.94 -7.58
C LEU A 47 5.78 1.48 -7.14
N SER A 48 4.70 0.99 -7.73
CA SER A 48 3.32 1.38 -7.37
C SER A 48 3.02 1.03 -5.92
N TRP A 49 3.44 -0.16 -5.47
CA TRP A 49 3.35 -0.56 -4.08
C TRP A 49 4.09 0.39 -3.14
N GLY A 50 5.34 0.75 -3.47
CA GLY A 50 6.12 1.70 -2.68
C GLY A 50 5.44 3.07 -2.58
N ILE A 51 4.98 3.60 -3.72
CA ILE A 51 4.31 4.91 -3.77
C ILE A 51 3.03 4.90 -2.94
N ILE A 52 2.18 3.88 -3.08
CA ILE A 52 0.91 3.79 -2.34
C ILE A 52 1.15 3.57 -0.85
N ALA A 53 2.15 2.79 -0.46
CA ALA A 53 2.52 2.63 0.94
C ALA A 53 2.94 3.96 1.57
N VAL A 54 3.78 4.74 0.88
CA VAL A 54 4.17 6.07 1.33
C VAL A 54 2.94 7.00 1.40
N LEU A 55 2.10 6.99 0.38
CA LEU A 55 0.90 7.83 0.33
C LEU A 55 -0.04 7.50 1.51
N THR A 56 -0.37 6.22 1.69
CA THR A 56 -1.25 5.76 2.77
C THR A 56 -0.67 6.03 4.15
N TYR A 57 0.66 5.95 4.33
CA TYR A 57 1.31 6.36 5.57
C TYR A 57 1.13 7.87 5.84
N PHE A 58 1.39 8.73 4.85
CA PHE A 58 1.20 10.18 4.99
C PHE A 58 -0.26 10.55 5.22
N LEU A 59 -1.20 9.93 4.49
CA LEU A 59 -2.62 10.12 4.69
C LEU A 59 -3.05 9.67 6.10
N SER A 60 -2.57 8.52 6.57
CA SER A 60 -2.87 8.04 7.92
C SER A 60 -2.34 8.99 8.98
N LYS A 61 -1.13 9.50 8.81
CA LYS A 61 -0.53 10.52 9.70
C LYS A 61 -1.32 11.83 9.69
N TRP A 62 -1.90 12.20 8.54
CA TRP A 62 -2.66 13.44 8.41
C TRP A 62 -4.09 13.32 8.98
N PHE A 63 -4.77 12.21 8.74
CA PHE A 63 -6.13 11.95 9.23
C PHE A 63 -6.16 11.54 10.70
N PHE A 64 -5.15 10.81 11.14
CA PHE A 64 -4.93 10.45 12.54
C PHE A 64 -3.61 11.09 12.98
N PRO A 65 -3.58 12.42 13.19
CA PRO A 65 -2.44 13.02 13.84
C PRO A 65 -2.30 12.28 15.17
N GLU A 66 -1.16 11.61 15.37
CA GLU A 66 -0.83 11.02 16.66
C GLU A 66 -1.11 12.12 17.68
N LYS A 67 -2.12 11.90 18.52
CA LYS A 67 -2.38 12.78 19.65
C LYS A 67 -1.09 12.69 20.45
N ASN A 68 -0.24 13.70 20.30
CA ASN A 68 1.01 13.82 21.02
C ASN A 68 0.59 13.75 22.49
N ASN A 69 0.74 12.57 23.10
CA ASN A 69 0.66 12.43 24.54
C ASN A 69 1.96 13.04 25.03
N SER A 70 2.00 14.37 25.01
CA SER A 70 2.90 15.17 25.81
C SER A 70 2.61 14.80 27.27
N ILE A 71 3.42 13.87 27.78
CA ILE A 71 3.70 13.76 29.20
C ILE A 71 4.79 14.77 29.50
#